data_AF-A0A067T8G7-F1
#
_entry.id   AF-A0A067T8G7-F1
#
_cell.length_a   1.000
_cell.length_b   1.000
_cell.length_c   1.000
_cell.angle_alpha   90.00
_cell.angle_beta   90.00
_cell.angle_gamma   90.00
#
_symmetry.space_group_name_H-M   'P 1'
#
loop_
_entity.id
_entity.type
_entity.pdbx_description
1 polymer ?
#
loop_
_entity_poly.entity_id
_entity_poly.type
_entity_poly.pdbx_seq_one_letter_code
_entity_poly.pdbx_strand_id
1 'polypeptide(L)'
;MSVNLLNAAQFVYHRRPSSFTDFLWTAWLLVPSGIRLKAYQALWRFSVKHGERTSSAMVRRLVPFNIYAKQGCFDTASEALATQYVLENTTIPVPRMLDVIALPSGKGNFLLMTGVNGTEYGPTGVTLDKMAGNQREVFTKTLREWFDQLRCLRPPDDRTISGFMGTGVSSHRIRWPDTVGPFASQDELHTQPFCQPWEPYDDALRAALEKRANTQYKICFTHGDITPHNILVDENLRPCALVDWECAGWMPEYWE
;
A
#
# COMPACT_ATOMS: atom_id res chain seq x y z
N MET A 1 -18.64 -8.80 16.66
CA MET A 1 -17.60 -8.06 17.41
C MET A 1 -17.27 -6.84 16.59
N SER A 2 -17.24 -5.65 17.20
CA SER A 2 -16.97 -4.41 16.48
C SER A 2 -15.61 -4.52 15.78
N VAL A 3 -15.60 -4.30 14.46
CA VAL A 3 -14.38 -3.92 13.74
C VAL A 3 -13.86 -2.71 14.49
N ASN A 4 -12.80 -2.88 15.29
CA ASN A 4 -12.08 -1.73 15.83
C ASN A 4 -11.56 -1.00 14.60
N LEU A 5 -12.27 0.06 14.20
CA LEU A 5 -11.80 0.99 13.19
C LEU A 5 -10.43 1.46 13.66
N LEU A 6 -9.38 0.98 13.00
CA LEU A 6 -8.03 1.47 13.21
C LEU A 6 -8.08 2.97 12.96
N ASN A 7 -7.83 3.73 14.01
CA ASN A 7 -7.99 5.17 14.01
C ASN A 7 -6.61 5.80 13.92
N ALA A 8 -6.51 6.99 13.32
CA ALA A 8 -5.30 7.83 13.33
C ALA A 8 -4.62 7.93 14.71
N ALA A 9 -5.37 7.77 15.81
CA ALA A 9 -4.86 7.73 17.17
C ALA A 9 -3.81 6.61 17.44
N GLN A 10 -3.77 5.57 16.62
CA GLN A 10 -2.78 4.48 16.73
C GLN A 10 -1.51 4.75 15.90
N PHE A 11 -1.53 5.74 15.00
CA PHE A 11 -0.34 6.12 14.25
C PHE A 11 0.61 6.89 15.16
N VAL A 12 1.79 6.32 15.38
CA VAL A 12 2.89 6.99 16.06
C VAL A 12 3.97 7.27 15.04
N TYR A 13 4.27 8.56 14.85
CA TYR A 13 5.40 8.97 14.01
C TYR A 13 6.71 8.55 14.70
N HIS A 14 7.32 7.44 14.27
CA HIS A 14 8.45 6.84 14.99
C HIS A 14 9.83 7.43 14.63
N ARG A 15 9.93 8.44 13.75
CA ARG A 15 11.24 8.97 13.36
C ARG A 15 11.82 9.96 14.36
N ARG A 16 13.04 9.64 14.83
CA ARG A 16 13.91 10.59 15.52
C ARG A 16 14.31 11.70 14.54
N PRO A 17 14.26 12.99 14.94
CA PRO A 17 14.65 14.08 14.06
C PRO A 17 16.14 13.97 13.70
N SER A 18 16.40 13.59 12.45
CA SER A 18 17.76 13.39 11.91
C SER A 18 18.26 14.59 11.10
N SER A 19 17.36 15.52 10.79
CA SER A 19 17.61 16.74 10.03
C SER A 19 16.84 17.91 10.65
N PHE A 20 17.24 19.14 10.30
CA PHE A 20 16.50 20.35 10.72
C PHE A 20 15.04 20.33 10.24
N THR A 21 14.79 19.81 9.04
CA THR A 21 13.43 19.63 8.50
C THR A 21 12.64 18.59 9.29
N ASP A 22 13.26 17.49 9.74
CA ASP A 22 12.58 16.52 10.60
C ASP A 22 12.28 17.13 11.99
N PHE A 23 13.16 17.99 12.50
CA PHE A 23 12.93 18.72 13.75
C PHE A 23 11.75 19.69 13.64
N LEU A 24 11.71 20.51 12.59
CA LEU A 24 10.58 21.40 12.31
C LEU A 24 9.28 20.63 12.13
N TRP A 25 9.34 19.48 11.45
CA TRP A 25 8.17 18.62 11.28
C TRP A 25 7.71 18.04 12.62
N THR A 26 8.64 17.55 13.45
CA THR A 26 8.34 17.05 14.80
C THR A 26 7.68 18.13 15.65
N ALA A 27 8.19 19.36 15.60
CA ALA A 27 7.58 20.50 16.27
C ALA A 27 6.18 20.83 15.72
N TRP A 28 5.99 20.73 14.40
CA TRP A 28 4.68 20.90 13.76
C TRP A 28 3.67 19.84 14.24
N LEU A 29 4.08 18.58 14.43
CA LEU A 29 3.19 17.52 14.93
C LEU A 29 2.68 17.77 16.37
N LEU A 30 3.34 18.64 17.15
CA LEU A 30 2.86 19.09 18.47
C LEU A 30 1.66 20.04 18.37
N VAL A 31 1.42 20.65 17.20
CA VAL A 31 0.26 21.51 16.97
C VAL A 31 -1.02 20.65 17.01
N PRO A 32 -2.11 21.12 17.64
CA PRO A 32 -3.38 20.38 17.69
C PRO A 32 -3.85 19.91 16.32
N SER A 33 -4.30 18.65 16.24
CA SER A 33 -4.70 17.99 14.99
C SER A 33 -5.76 18.78 14.20
N GLY A 34 -6.70 19.45 14.89
CA GLY A 34 -7.70 20.30 14.23
C GLY A 34 -7.11 21.52 13.50
N ILE A 35 -6.00 22.08 13.99
CA ILE A 35 -5.28 23.19 13.33
C ILE A 35 -4.49 22.64 12.14
N ARG A 36 -3.75 21.54 12.34
CA ARG A 36 -3.02 20.85 11.27
C ARG A 36 -3.93 20.45 10.11
N LEU A 37 -5.08 19.84 10.42
CA LEU A 37 -6.08 19.45 9.42
C LEU A 37 -6.61 20.64 8.63
N LYS A 38 -6.91 21.77 9.29
CA LYS A 38 -7.34 23.00 8.59
C LYS A 38 -6.26 23.51 7.63
N ALA A 39 -4.99 23.47 8.03
CA ALA A 39 -3.87 23.84 7.18
C ALA A 39 -3.75 22.91 5.96
N TYR A 40 -3.82 21.60 6.17
CA TYR A 40 -3.77 20.62 5.08
C TYR A 40 -4.97 20.73 4.13
N GLN A 41 -6.17 20.97 4.65
CA GLN A 41 -7.36 21.21 3.83
C GLN A 41 -7.27 22.51 3.02
N ALA A 42 -6.64 23.56 3.56
CA ALA A 42 -6.38 24.78 2.81
C ALA A 42 -5.43 24.51 1.63
N LEU A 43 -4.33 23.78 1.88
CA LEU A 43 -3.40 23.34 0.82
C LEU A 43 -4.09 22.43 -0.20
N TRP A 44 -4.95 21.52 0.25
CA TRP A 44 -5.74 20.66 -0.63
C TRP A 44 -6.62 21.49 -1.57
N ARG A 45 -7.41 22.42 -1.04
CA ARG A 45 -8.28 23.30 -1.85
C ARG A 45 -7.49 24.17 -2.81
N PHE A 46 -6.35 24.72 -2.37
CA PHE A 46 -5.44 25.44 -3.25
C PHE A 46 -4.95 24.55 -4.39
N SER A 47 -4.57 23.32 -4.09
CA SER A 47 -4.07 22.34 -5.06
C SER A 47 -5.16 21.78 -5.98
N VAL A 48 -6.43 21.85 -5.59
CA VAL A 48 -7.56 21.58 -6.51
C VAL A 48 -7.60 22.60 -7.65
N LYS A 49 -7.25 23.86 -7.37
CA LYS A 49 -7.31 24.95 -8.34
C LYS A 49 -6.02 25.09 -9.17
N HIS A 50 -4.88 24.76 -8.57
CA HIS A 50 -3.55 25.09 -9.13
C HIS A 50 -2.66 23.87 -9.40
N GLY A 51 -3.02 22.69 -8.90
CA GLY A 51 -2.24 21.47 -9.07
C GLY A 51 -2.74 20.62 -10.24
N GLU A 52 -1.89 19.68 -10.64
CA GLU A 52 -2.26 18.62 -11.58
C GLU A 52 -3.15 17.57 -10.91
N ARG A 53 -3.90 16.83 -11.73
CA ARG A 53 -4.69 15.69 -11.26
C ARG A 53 -3.78 14.46 -11.14
N THR A 54 -3.95 13.73 -10.05
CA THR A 54 -3.43 12.38 -9.89
C THR A 54 -4.37 11.36 -10.51
N SER A 55 -3.91 10.12 -10.67
CA SER A 55 -4.70 8.97 -11.12
C SER A 55 -5.93 8.70 -10.25
N SER A 56 -5.84 8.95 -8.93
CA SER A 56 -6.96 8.87 -7.99
C SER A 56 -7.49 10.25 -7.60
N ALA A 57 -8.83 10.40 -7.54
CA ALA A 57 -9.48 11.62 -7.03
C ALA A 57 -9.30 11.80 -5.50
N MET A 58 -8.94 10.73 -4.80
CA MET A 58 -8.73 10.69 -3.36
C MET A 58 -7.31 11.06 -2.96
N VAL A 59 -6.40 11.10 -3.92
CA VAL A 59 -5.01 11.50 -3.73
C VAL A 59 -4.82 12.89 -4.35
N ARG A 60 -3.90 13.69 -3.80
CA ARG A 60 -3.54 14.98 -4.37
C ARG A 60 -2.14 15.40 -3.96
N ARG A 61 -1.36 15.90 -4.91
CA ARG A 61 -0.13 16.64 -4.62
C ARG A 61 -0.48 18.03 -4.08
N LEU A 62 0.06 18.37 -2.91
CA LEU A 62 -0.12 19.66 -2.25
C LEU A 62 0.90 20.69 -2.76
N VAL A 63 0.54 21.43 -3.81
CA VAL A 63 1.42 22.44 -4.43
C VAL A 63 1.62 23.65 -3.51
N PRO A 64 2.83 24.26 -3.49
CA PRO A 64 3.98 24.00 -4.38
C PRO A 64 4.90 22.85 -3.93
N PHE A 65 4.56 22.13 -2.87
CA PHE A 65 5.45 21.13 -2.28
C PHE A 65 5.37 19.77 -3.02
N ASN A 66 6.40 18.95 -2.83
CA ASN A 66 6.35 17.54 -3.21
C ASN A 66 5.81 16.71 -2.04
N ILE A 67 4.59 17.02 -1.62
CA ILE A 67 3.85 16.35 -0.54
C ILE A 67 2.53 15.88 -1.13
N TYR A 68 2.13 14.66 -0.80
CA TYR A 68 0.86 14.09 -1.21
C TYR A 68 -0.05 13.93 -0.02
N ALA A 69 -1.33 14.20 -0.24
CA ALA A 69 -2.38 13.91 0.70
C ALA A 69 -3.31 12.85 0.10
N LYS A 70 -3.83 11.97 0.94
CA LYS A 70 -4.91 11.03 0.63
C LYS A 70 -6.07 11.28 1.60
N GLN A 71 -7.29 11.41 1.08
CA GLN A 71 -8.49 11.64 1.89
C GLN A 71 -9.55 10.59 1.56
N GLY A 72 -10.09 9.90 2.58
CA GLY A 72 -11.21 8.98 2.35
C GLY A 72 -11.57 8.06 3.51
N CYS A 73 -12.63 7.28 3.30
CA CYS A 73 -13.25 6.38 4.28
C CYS A 73 -12.53 5.05 4.51
N PHE A 74 -11.32 4.87 3.97
CA PHE A 74 -10.58 3.61 4.02
C PHE A 74 -9.48 3.61 5.08
N ASP A 75 -8.94 2.42 5.34
CA ASP A 75 -7.99 2.06 6.40
C ASP A 75 -6.58 2.67 6.20
N THR A 76 -6.58 3.98 6.04
CA THR A 76 -5.42 4.88 5.81
C THR A 76 -4.43 4.84 6.97
N ALA A 77 -4.85 4.42 8.16
CA ALA A 77 -3.94 4.15 9.27
C ALA A 77 -3.11 2.88 9.02
N SER A 78 -3.75 1.79 8.57
CA SER A 78 -3.06 0.56 8.16
C SER A 78 -2.10 0.83 7.00
N GLU A 79 -2.54 1.58 5.98
CA GLU A 79 -1.68 2.00 4.85
C GLU A 79 -0.44 2.76 5.33
N ALA A 80 -0.61 3.72 6.25
CA ALA A 80 0.49 4.51 6.79
C ALA A 80 1.51 3.64 7.53
N LEU A 81 1.02 2.77 8.41
CA LEU A 81 1.86 1.89 9.21
C LEU A 81 2.56 0.84 8.35
N ALA A 82 1.88 0.26 7.36
CA ALA A 82 2.47 -0.67 6.40
C ALA A 82 3.58 0.01 5.58
N THR A 83 3.32 1.21 5.05
CA THR A 83 4.33 1.95 4.29
C THR A 83 5.55 2.29 5.16
N GLN A 84 5.32 2.72 6.41
CA GLN A 84 6.41 2.99 7.35
C GLN A 84 7.20 1.72 7.70
N TYR A 85 6.52 0.59 7.89
CA TYR A 85 7.17 -0.69 8.15
C TYR A 85 8.09 -1.10 7.00
N VAL A 86 7.66 -0.95 5.75
CA VAL A 86 8.49 -1.19 4.56
C VAL A 86 9.70 -0.25 4.54
N LEU A 87 9.49 1.04 4.81
CA LEU A 87 10.56 2.05 4.85
C LEU A 87 11.63 1.72 5.90
N GLU A 88 11.24 1.13 7.02
CA GLU A 88 12.15 0.83 8.14
C GLU A 88 12.85 -0.54 8.00
N ASN A 89 12.27 -1.49 7.27
CA ASN A 89 12.75 -2.87 7.24
C ASN A 89 13.25 -3.32 5.86
N THR A 90 13.18 -2.45 4.84
CA THR A 90 13.64 -2.75 3.48
C THR A 90 14.40 -1.58 2.87
N THR A 91 15.00 -1.79 1.70
CA THR A 91 15.57 -0.72 0.87
C THR A 91 14.61 -0.25 -0.22
N ILE A 92 13.35 -0.71 -0.21
CA ILE A 92 12.35 -0.35 -1.22
C ILE A 92 12.05 1.14 -1.03
N PRO A 93 12.20 1.98 -2.07
CA PRO A 93 11.83 3.38 -1.96
C PRO A 93 10.31 3.50 -1.87
N VAL A 94 9.83 4.06 -0.77
CA VAL A 94 8.42 4.30 -0.51
C VAL A 94 8.20 5.74 -0.01
N PRO A 95 6.99 6.29 -0.11
CA PRO A 95 6.66 7.57 0.49
C PRO A 95 6.93 7.57 1.99
N ARG A 96 7.47 8.67 2.52
CA ARG A 96 7.56 8.87 3.96
C ARG A 96 6.23 9.36 4.48
N MET A 97 5.64 8.63 5.41
CA MET A 97 4.47 9.08 6.15
C MET A 97 4.83 10.29 6.99
N LEU A 98 4.05 11.36 6.87
CA LEU A 98 4.27 12.64 7.53
C LEU A 98 3.25 12.86 8.65
N ASP A 99 1.98 12.53 8.41
CA ASP A 99 0.91 12.72 9.38
C ASP A 99 -0.32 11.88 9.01
N VAL A 100 -1.10 11.48 10.02
CA VAL A 100 -2.40 10.84 9.86
C VAL A 100 -3.37 11.51 10.81
N ILE A 101 -4.46 12.08 10.29
CA ILE A 101 -5.47 12.78 11.09
C ILE A 101 -6.85 12.24 10.79
N ALA A 102 -7.57 11.79 11.82
CA ALA A 102 -8.96 11.39 11.70
C ALA A 102 -9.84 12.55 11.24
N LEU A 103 -10.69 12.30 10.25
CA LEU A 103 -11.66 13.27 9.75
C LEU A 103 -12.92 13.27 10.63
N PRO A 104 -13.58 14.43 10.80
CA PRO A 104 -14.83 14.51 11.55
C PRO A 104 -15.92 13.59 10.99
N SER A 105 -16.82 13.16 11.87
CA SER A 105 -18.04 12.41 11.51
C SER A 105 -17.78 11.07 10.81
N GLY A 106 -16.67 10.40 11.13
CA GLY A 106 -16.39 9.05 10.61
C GLY A 106 -16.03 9.01 9.12
N LYS A 107 -15.58 10.12 8.54
CA LYS A 107 -15.22 10.21 7.11
C LYS A 107 -13.86 9.57 6.77
N GLY A 108 -13.35 8.70 7.64
CA GLY A 108 -12.02 8.08 7.60
C GLY A 108 -10.91 9.04 8.02
N ASN A 109 -9.73 8.96 7.40
CA ASN A 109 -8.57 9.79 7.77
C ASN A 109 -8.07 10.64 6.60
N PHE A 110 -7.29 11.65 6.98
CA PHE A 110 -6.44 12.44 6.11
C PHE A 110 -5.01 11.96 6.31
N LEU A 111 -4.45 11.30 5.30
CA LEU A 111 -3.08 10.82 5.30
C LEU A 111 -2.20 11.80 4.54
N LEU A 112 -1.06 12.17 5.12
CA LEU A 112 -0.06 13.03 4.50
C LEU A 112 1.26 12.27 4.36
N MET A 113 1.88 12.35 3.18
CA MET A 113 3.12 11.66 2.86
C MET A 113 4.01 12.49 1.93
N THR A 114 5.32 12.21 1.88
CA THR A 114 6.21 12.84 0.90
C THR A 114 5.97 12.28 -0.50
N GLY A 115 6.10 13.11 -1.52
CA GLY A 115 6.23 12.63 -2.89
C GLY A 115 7.58 11.96 -3.11
N VAL A 116 7.59 10.95 -3.97
CA VAL A 116 8.83 10.35 -4.49
C VAL A 116 9.04 10.86 -5.91
N ASN A 117 10.29 11.13 -6.27
CA ASN A 117 10.61 11.59 -7.62
C ASN A 117 10.50 10.42 -8.60
N GLY A 118 9.53 10.52 -9.50
CA GLY A 118 9.23 9.52 -10.51
C GLY A 118 7.84 9.77 -11.09
N THR A 119 7.52 9.06 -12.17
CA THR A 119 6.19 9.06 -12.77
C THR A 119 5.56 7.69 -12.64
N GLU A 120 4.23 7.63 -12.54
CA GLU A 120 3.52 6.35 -12.55
C GLU A 120 3.85 5.58 -13.84
N TYR A 121 4.16 4.29 -13.72
CA TYR A 121 4.50 3.46 -14.87
C TYR A 121 3.30 3.26 -15.81
N GLY A 122 2.10 3.04 -15.27
CA GLY A 122 0.88 2.79 -16.06
C GLY A 122 0.62 3.84 -17.16
N PRO A 123 0.56 5.14 -16.81
CA PRO A 123 0.36 6.22 -17.78
C PRO A 123 1.47 6.41 -18.82
N THR A 124 2.64 5.76 -18.68
CA THR A 124 3.70 5.84 -19.72
C THR A 124 3.27 5.19 -21.03
N GLY A 125 2.31 4.26 -20.99
CA GLY A 125 1.87 3.49 -22.16
C GLY A 125 2.90 2.47 -22.68
N VAL A 126 4.07 2.38 -22.04
CA VAL A 126 5.10 1.40 -22.38
C VAL A 126 4.80 0.12 -21.62
N THR A 127 4.60 -0.98 -22.35
CA THR A 127 4.39 -2.30 -21.77
C THR A 127 5.69 -3.08 -21.72
N LEU A 128 5.80 -4.09 -20.84
CA LEU A 128 7.03 -4.88 -20.67
C LEU A 128 7.49 -5.56 -21.97
N ASP A 129 6.58 -5.97 -22.83
CA ASP A 129 6.87 -6.56 -24.14
C ASP A 129 7.44 -5.56 -25.16
N LYS A 130 7.18 -4.26 -24.95
CA LYS A 130 7.65 -3.16 -25.82
C LYS A 130 8.89 -2.46 -25.29
N MET A 131 9.32 -2.74 -24.06
CA MET A 131 10.56 -2.20 -23.50
C MET A 131 11.78 -2.76 -24.22
N ALA A 132 12.84 -1.95 -24.32
CA ALA A 132 14.14 -2.44 -24.75
C ALA A 132 14.65 -3.55 -23.80
N GLY A 133 15.42 -4.51 -24.33
CA GLY A 133 15.84 -5.70 -23.58
C GLY A 133 16.56 -5.39 -22.27
N ASN A 134 17.48 -4.41 -22.30
CA ASN A 134 18.20 -3.93 -21.12
C ASN A 134 17.27 -3.24 -20.09
N GLN A 135 16.32 -2.42 -20.55
CA GLN A 135 15.35 -1.77 -19.66
C GLN A 135 14.45 -2.80 -18.99
N ARG A 136 13.95 -3.78 -19.75
CA ARG A 136 13.12 -4.87 -19.24
C ARG A 136 13.86 -5.72 -18.21
N GLU A 137 15.14 -6.00 -18.46
CA GLU A 137 15.99 -6.71 -17.50
C GLU A 137 16.14 -5.92 -16.19
N VAL A 138 16.47 -4.64 -16.27
CA VAL A 138 16.56 -3.76 -15.07
C VAL A 138 15.23 -3.69 -14.33
N PHE A 139 14.12 -3.53 -15.05
CA PHE A 139 12.78 -3.44 -14.47
C PHE A 139 12.43 -4.72 -13.70
N THR A 140 12.50 -5.87 -14.37
CA THR A 140 12.15 -7.17 -13.80
C THR A 140 13.08 -7.58 -12.66
N LYS A 141 14.38 -7.27 -12.77
CA LYS A 141 15.35 -7.50 -11.70
C LYS A 141 15.03 -6.65 -10.47
N THR A 142 14.72 -5.37 -10.65
CA THR A 142 14.40 -4.45 -9.54
C THR A 142 13.15 -4.92 -8.79
N LEU A 143 12.08 -5.29 -9.50
CA LEU A 143 10.88 -5.82 -8.86
C LEU A 143 11.13 -7.15 -8.13
N ARG A 144 11.93 -8.05 -8.72
CA ARG A 144 12.33 -9.28 -8.05
C ARG A 144 13.06 -9.01 -6.73
N GLU A 145 14.03 -8.09 -6.74
CA GLU A 145 14.77 -7.70 -5.54
C GLU A 145 13.86 -7.08 -4.47
N TRP A 146 12.83 -6.31 -4.87
CA TRP A 146 11.82 -5.81 -3.93
C TRP A 146 10.97 -6.93 -3.34
N PHE A 147 10.46 -7.86 -4.16
CA PHE A 147 9.68 -9.00 -3.68
C PHE A 147 10.49 -9.91 -2.75
N ASP A 148 11.77 -10.15 -3.05
CA ASP A 148 12.64 -10.94 -2.20
C ASP A 148 12.81 -10.29 -0.82
N GLN A 149 12.91 -8.96 -0.75
CA GLN A 149 12.95 -8.22 0.51
C GLN A 149 11.64 -8.32 1.29
N LEU A 150 10.49 -8.13 0.64
CA LEU A 150 9.18 -8.24 1.29
C LEU A 150 8.94 -9.65 1.84
N ARG A 151 9.30 -10.68 1.08
CA ARG A 151 9.20 -12.09 1.51
C ARG A 151 10.15 -12.46 2.66
N CYS A 152 11.19 -11.66 2.91
CA CYS A 152 12.08 -11.83 4.07
C CYS A 152 11.52 -11.21 5.36
N LEU A 153 10.49 -10.35 5.27
CA LEU A 153 9.82 -9.80 6.45
C LEU A 153 9.04 -10.92 7.15
N ARG A 154 9.31 -11.11 8.44
CA ARG A 154 8.72 -12.23 9.20
C ARG A 154 7.28 -11.91 9.60
N PRO A 155 6.32 -12.78 9.30
CA PRO A 155 4.96 -12.59 9.78
C PRO A 155 4.90 -12.74 11.31
N PRO A 156 3.94 -12.08 11.98
CA PRO A 156 3.68 -12.29 13.40
C PRO A 156 3.30 -13.74 13.73
N ASP A 157 2.64 -14.42 12.78
CA ASP A 157 2.22 -15.82 12.85
C ASP A 157 2.40 -16.49 11.48
N ASP A 158 2.89 -17.73 11.45
CA ASP A 158 3.28 -18.42 10.21
C ASP A 158 2.11 -19.12 9.49
N ARG A 159 0.90 -19.01 10.03
CA ARG A 159 -0.32 -19.66 9.49
C ARG A 159 -1.42 -18.66 9.15
N THR A 160 -1.51 -17.59 9.93
CA THR A 160 -2.58 -16.59 9.85
C THR A 160 -2.43 -15.73 8.61
N ILE A 161 -3.54 -15.53 7.91
CA ILE A 161 -3.67 -14.66 6.74
C ILE A 161 -4.47 -13.44 7.15
N SER A 162 -3.88 -12.25 7.02
CA SER A 162 -4.47 -11.04 7.57
C SER A 162 -3.99 -9.79 6.83
N GLY A 163 -4.68 -8.67 7.05
CA GLY A 163 -4.10 -7.35 6.80
C GLY A 163 -2.84 -7.12 7.65
N PHE A 164 -2.11 -6.05 7.36
CA PHE A 164 -0.83 -5.74 8.00
C PHE A 164 -0.85 -5.82 9.53
N MET A 165 -1.90 -5.29 10.16
CA MET A 165 -2.03 -5.24 11.63
C MET A 165 -2.73 -6.47 12.25
N GLY A 166 -2.82 -7.58 11.53
CA GLY A 166 -3.61 -8.73 11.99
C GLY A 166 -5.12 -8.54 11.81
N THR A 167 -5.54 -7.51 11.08
CA THR A 167 -6.94 -7.19 10.76
C THR A 167 -7.42 -7.98 9.54
N GLY A 168 -8.67 -7.74 9.11
CA GLY A 168 -9.15 -8.29 7.85
C GLY A 168 -8.29 -7.83 6.67
N VAL A 169 -8.18 -8.69 5.67
CA VAL A 169 -7.50 -8.43 4.40
C VAL A 169 -8.32 -7.44 3.57
N SER A 170 -7.71 -6.33 3.18
CA SER A 170 -8.23 -5.42 2.16
C SER A 170 -7.73 -5.89 0.79
N SER A 171 -8.62 -6.06 -0.19
CA SER A 171 -8.22 -6.43 -1.55
C SER A 171 -9.25 -5.99 -2.58
N HIS A 172 -8.82 -5.13 -3.51
CA HIS A 172 -9.62 -4.69 -4.65
C HIS A 172 -10.10 -5.83 -5.56
N ARG A 173 -9.45 -7.00 -5.50
CA ARG A 173 -9.82 -8.20 -6.30
C ARG A 173 -10.90 -9.05 -5.67
N ILE A 174 -11.04 -9.00 -4.33
CA ILE A 174 -11.97 -9.87 -3.58
C ILE A 174 -13.27 -9.14 -3.33
N ARG A 175 -13.18 -8.04 -2.60
CA ARG A 175 -14.32 -7.26 -2.12
C ARG A 175 -13.81 -5.87 -1.77
N TRP A 176 -14.47 -4.87 -2.33
CA TRP A 176 -14.22 -3.48 -2.01
C TRP A 176 -15.57 -2.79 -1.76
N PRO A 177 -15.71 -1.98 -0.69
CA PRO A 177 -14.68 -1.51 0.24
C PRO A 177 -14.46 -2.35 1.50
N ASP A 178 -15.14 -3.50 1.64
CA ASP A 178 -15.08 -4.30 2.87
C ASP A 178 -13.82 -5.17 2.94
N THR A 179 -13.36 -5.45 4.16
CA THR A 179 -12.29 -6.43 4.41
C THR A 179 -12.85 -7.85 4.52
N VAL A 180 -12.01 -8.86 4.23
CA VAL A 180 -12.33 -10.28 4.45
C VAL A 180 -11.38 -10.92 5.46
N GLY A 181 -11.82 -11.98 6.14
CA GLY A 181 -11.01 -12.60 7.20
C GLY A 181 -10.87 -11.70 8.43
N PRO A 182 -9.74 -11.75 9.18
CA PRO A 182 -8.55 -12.58 8.93
C PRO A 182 -8.87 -14.09 8.94
N PHE A 183 -7.99 -14.89 8.35
CA PHE A 183 -8.15 -16.35 8.28
C PHE A 183 -7.07 -17.03 9.11
N ALA A 184 -7.43 -18.05 9.88
CA ALA A 184 -6.51 -18.79 10.73
C ALA A 184 -5.58 -19.72 9.94
N SER A 185 -5.90 -20.01 8.67
CA SER A 185 -5.12 -20.90 7.82
C SER A 185 -5.37 -20.67 6.32
N GLN A 186 -4.48 -21.24 5.51
CA GLN A 186 -4.61 -21.29 4.06
C GLN A 186 -5.85 -22.07 3.62
N ASP A 187 -6.16 -23.18 4.31
CA ASP A 187 -7.37 -23.97 4.04
C ASP A 187 -8.62 -23.12 4.24
N GLU A 188 -8.70 -22.36 5.32
CA GLU A 188 -9.83 -21.46 5.58
C GLU A 188 -9.96 -20.38 4.49
N LEU A 189 -8.85 -19.76 4.06
CA LEU A 189 -8.85 -18.84 2.92
C LEU A 189 -9.34 -19.54 1.65
N HIS A 190 -8.83 -20.74 1.35
CA HIS A 190 -9.14 -21.43 0.11
C HIS A 190 -10.60 -21.86 0.03
N THR A 191 -11.26 -22.14 1.15
CA THR A 191 -12.70 -22.45 1.17
C THR A 191 -13.59 -21.25 0.85
N GLN A 192 -13.05 -20.03 0.84
CA GLN A 192 -13.85 -18.83 0.58
C GLN A 192 -14.36 -18.82 -0.87
N PRO A 193 -15.60 -18.34 -1.12
CA PRO A 193 -16.20 -18.35 -2.47
C PRO A 193 -15.34 -17.64 -3.53
N PHE A 194 -14.63 -16.57 -3.17
CA PHE A 194 -13.75 -15.83 -4.08
C PHE A 194 -12.44 -16.58 -4.41
N CYS A 195 -12.11 -17.65 -3.69
CA CYS A 195 -11.00 -18.55 -3.97
C CYS A 195 -11.42 -19.82 -4.72
N GLN A 196 -12.72 -19.96 -5.01
CA GLN A 196 -13.30 -21.06 -5.77
C GLN A 196 -13.55 -20.61 -7.22
N PRO A 197 -13.19 -21.43 -8.22
CA PRO A 197 -13.51 -21.12 -9.61
C PRO A 197 -15.01 -21.23 -9.88
N TRP A 198 -15.46 -20.62 -10.96
CA TRP A 198 -16.80 -20.88 -11.50
C TRP A 198 -16.78 -22.20 -12.28
N GLU A 199 -17.76 -23.06 -12.04
CA GLU A 199 -17.95 -24.31 -12.79
C GLU A 199 -18.70 -24.04 -14.12
N PRO A 200 -18.39 -24.78 -15.21
CA PRO A 200 -17.34 -25.79 -15.31
C PRO A 200 -15.95 -25.19 -15.53
N TYR A 201 -14.91 -25.86 -15.03
CA TYR A 201 -13.51 -25.53 -15.32
C TYR A 201 -12.72 -26.73 -15.85
N ASP A 202 -11.63 -26.44 -16.58
CA ASP A 202 -10.82 -27.43 -17.28
C ASP A 202 -9.89 -28.25 -16.34
N ASP A 203 -9.28 -29.29 -16.90
CA ASP A 203 -8.39 -30.19 -16.16
C ASP A 203 -7.12 -29.48 -15.66
N ALA A 204 -6.68 -28.42 -16.36
CA ALA A 204 -5.52 -27.63 -15.95
C ALA A 204 -5.81 -26.86 -14.66
N LEU A 205 -6.98 -26.21 -14.57
CA LEU A 205 -7.42 -25.54 -13.35
C LEU A 205 -7.69 -26.54 -12.23
N ARG A 206 -8.26 -27.71 -12.53
CA ARG A 206 -8.44 -28.79 -11.56
C ARG A 206 -7.11 -29.22 -10.93
N ALA A 207 -6.10 -29.50 -11.76
CA ALA A 207 -4.77 -29.85 -11.29
C ALA A 207 -4.10 -28.72 -10.48
N ALA A 208 -4.31 -27.45 -10.86
CA ALA A 208 -3.81 -26.30 -10.11
C ALA A 208 -4.46 -26.18 -8.72
N LEU A 209 -5.77 -26.43 -8.61
CA LEU A 209 -6.50 -26.43 -7.34
C LEU A 209 -6.08 -27.59 -6.43
N GLU A 210 -5.91 -28.78 -6.99
CA GLU A 210 -5.37 -29.94 -6.27
C GLU A 210 -3.96 -29.67 -5.76
N LYS A 211 -3.09 -29.09 -6.60
CA LYS A 211 -1.74 -28.69 -6.17
C LYS A 211 -1.82 -27.65 -5.05
N ARG A 212 -2.70 -26.65 -5.18
CA ARG A 212 -2.88 -25.59 -4.17
C ARG A 212 -3.30 -26.18 -2.82
N ALA A 213 -4.29 -27.08 -2.81
CA ALA A 213 -4.79 -27.72 -1.60
C ALA A 213 -3.75 -28.62 -0.92
N ASN A 214 -2.80 -29.18 -1.69
CA ASN A 214 -1.77 -30.09 -1.18
C ASN A 214 -0.41 -29.41 -0.91
N THR A 215 -0.31 -28.09 -1.07
CA THR A 215 0.93 -27.33 -0.87
C THR A 215 0.79 -26.42 0.33
N GLN A 216 1.69 -26.57 1.31
CA GLN A 216 1.83 -25.60 2.39
C GLN A 216 2.69 -24.43 1.91
N TYR A 217 2.08 -23.29 1.65
CA TYR A 217 2.81 -22.09 1.22
C TYR A 217 3.34 -21.31 2.42
N LYS A 218 4.40 -20.55 2.22
CA LYS A 218 4.87 -19.59 3.24
C LYS A 218 3.92 -18.40 3.31
N ILE A 219 3.66 -17.91 4.52
CA ILE A 219 3.03 -16.62 4.72
C ILE A 219 4.11 -15.54 4.64
N CYS A 220 3.91 -14.57 3.76
CA CYS A 220 4.85 -13.50 3.46
C CYS A 220 4.15 -12.14 3.57
N PHE A 221 4.94 -11.09 3.79
CA PHE A 221 4.43 -9.74 3.61
C PHE A 221 4.24 -9.45 2.12
N THR A 222 3.06 -8.99 1.72
CA THR A 222 2.71 -8.65 0.34
C THR A 222 2.18 -7.22 0.25
N HIS A 223 2.42 -6.55 -0.88
CA HIS A 223 1.81 -5.26 -1.19
C HIS A 223 0.30 -5.40 -1.42
N GLY A 224 -0.14 -6.48 -2.06
CA GLY A 224 -1.56 -6.84 -2.22
C GLY A 224 -2.25 -6.16 -3.40
N ASP A 225 -1.68 -5.07 -3.91
CA ASP A 225 -2.15 -4.35 -5.11
C ASP A 225 -1.01 -3.90 -6.05
N ILE A 226 -0.12 -4.81 -6.46
CA ILE A 226 0.91 -4.47 -7.45
C ILE A 226 0.26 -4.27 -8.82
N THR A 227 0.11 -3.01 -9.20
CA THR A 227 -0.38 -2.59 -10.51
C THR A 227 0.57 -1.56 -11.12
N PRO A 228 0.54 -1.34 -12.46
CA PRO A 228 1.38 -0.33 -13.10
C PRO A 228 1.23 1.09 -12.53
N HIS A 229 0.10 1.43 -11.91
CA HIS A 229 -0.12 2.73 -11.28
C HIS A 229 0.63 2.92 -9.95
N ASN A 230 0.91 1.81 -9.27
CA ASN A 230 1.56 1.81 -7.97
C ASN A 230 3.10 1.72 -8.07
N ILE A 231 3.63 1.48 -9.27
CA ILE A 231 5.06 1.48 -9.55
C ILE A 231 5.44 2.85 -10.13
N LEU A 232 6.34 3.56 -9.45
CA LEU A 232 6.95 4.76 -10.01
C LEU A 232 8.24 4.41 -10.75
N VAL A 233 8.48 5.07 -11.88
CA VAL A 233 9.67 4.91 -12.70
C VAL A 233 10.39 6.23 -12.93
N ASP A 234 11.70 6.16 -13.19
CA ASP A 234 12.49 7.29 -13.67
C ASP A 234 12.35 7.47 -15.20
N GLU A 235 13.06 8.45 -15.75
CA GLU A 235 13.07 8.74 -17.20
C GLU A 235 13.56 7.57 -18.07
N ASN A 236 14.27 6.60 -17.49
CA ASN A 236 14.78 5.41 -18.17
C ASN A 236 13.88 4.18 -17.97
N LEU A 237 12.68 4.37 -17.41
CA LEU A 237 11.74 3.31 -17.04
C LEU A 237 12.27 2.36 -15.97
N ARG A 238 13.26 2.76 -15.16
CA ARG A 238 13.71 1.95 -14.02
C ARG A 238 12.75 2.20 -12.85
N PRO A 239 12.22 1.13 -12.20
CA PRO A 239 11.42 1.29 -10.99
C PRO A 239 12.22 2.04 -9.92
N CYS A 240 11.64 3.14 -9.44
CA CYS A 240 12.26 4.04 -8.47
C CYS A 240 11.44 4.18 -7.19
N ALA A 241 10.18 3.76 -7.15
CA ALA A 241 9.39 3.67 -5.92
C ALA A 241 8.21 2.71 -6.04
N LEU A 242 7.69 2.28 -4.89
CA LEU A 242 6.44 1.55 -4.76
C LEU A 242 5.49 2.31 -3.81
N VAL A 243 4.25 2.55 -4.24
CA VAL A 243 3.26 3.37 -3.53
C VAL A 243 1.93 2.64 -3.36
N ASP A 244 1.05 3.17 -2.50
CA ASP A 244 -0.31 2.68 -2.25
C ASP A 244 -0.40 1.31 -1.54
N TRP A 245 0.10 1.26 -0.30
CA TRP A 245 0.17 0.07 0.55
C TRP A 245 -1.15 -0.24 1.29
N GLU A 246 -2.30 0.22 0.81
CA GLU A 246 -3.58 0.06 1.51
C GLU A 246 -4.08 -1.39 1.56
N CYS A 247 -3.64 -2.22 0.62
CA CYS A 247 -3.92 -3.66 0.56
C CYS A 247 -2.81 -4.51 1.19
N ALA A 248 -1.84 -3.89 1.86
CA ALA A 248 -0.70 -4.61 2.41
C ALA A 248 -1.12 -5.57 3.53
N GLY A 249 -0.54 -6.76 3.52
CA GLY A 249 -0.94 -7.83 4.43
C GLY A 249 0.01 -9.02 4.45
N TRP A 250 -0.31 -9.96 5.32
CA TRP A 250 0.36 -11.25 5.48
C TRP A 250 -0.43 -12.29 4.68
N MET A 251 0.09 -12.66 3.52
CA MET A 251 -0.60 -13.49 2.54
C MET A 251 0.29 -14.68 2.09
N PRO A 252 -0.29 -15.76 1.55
CA PRO A 252 0.50 -16.84 0.97
C PRO A 252 1.43 -16.35 -0.15
N GLU A 253 2.62 -16.95 -0.28
CA GLU A 253 3.68 -16.48 -1.20
C GLU A 253 3.30 -16.41 -2.68
N TYR A 254 2.24 -17.12 -3.10
CA TYR A 254 1.70 -17.10 -4.46
C TYR A 254 0.76 -15.91 -4.73
N TRP A 255 0.41 -15.12 -3.71
CA TRP A 255 -0.59 -14.05 -3.82
C TRP A 255 -0.15 -12.91 -4.74
N GLU A 256 1.16 -12.70 -4.86
CA GLU A 256 1.81 -11.58 -5.57
C GLU A 256 2.79 -12.04 -6.66
#